data_AF-A0A2B7ZUE2-F1
#
_entry.id   AF-A0A2B7ZUE2-F1
#
_cell.length_a   1.000
_cell.length_b   1.000
_cell.length_c   1.000
_cell.angle_alpha   90.00
_cell.angle_beta   90.00
_cell.angle_gamma   90.00
#
_symmetry.space_group_name_H-M   'P 1'
#
loop_
_entity.id
_entity.type
_entity.pdbx_description
1 polymer ?
#
loop_
_entity_poly.entity_id
_entity_poly.type
_entity_poly.pdbx_seq_one_letter_code
_entity_poly.pdbx_strand_id
1 'polypeptide(L)'
;VSAGIKGGSAVAAIVGEAKGLLITHCFSAGNITAAIDRGLGGIVGFLGAIGGHTGKVISNCYSSCDLTANSLDLYSTGGLVGYSVGGIVRNCYATGRASMSIMSSGDENLRQRQGLVGNNVTTGSTITTCYATGGNGLTQNALYGRNGLVSQGTINDSYYPAGQVLNAFSAGGGAAMPAGAARTNFANFDFDNVWIWTDGQWPKLRNVPGTQPTVSLP
;
A
#
# COMPACT_ATOMS: atom_id res chain seq x y z
N VAL A 1 -7.12 -13.14 4.65
CA VAL A 1 -6.12 -14.24 4.69
C VAL A 1 -5.14 -13.99 5.83
N SER A 2 -4.78 -15.02 6.61
CA SER A 2 -3.64 -14.99 7.56
C SER A 2 -2.69 -16.12 7.21
N ALA A 3 -1.50 -15.81 6.69
CA ALA A 3 -0.58 -16.83 6.19
C ALA A 3 0.88 -16.38 6.25
N GLY A 4 1.78 -17.34 6.50
CA GLY A 4 3.22 -17.22 6.30
C GLY A 4 3.57 -17.52 4.85
N ILE A 5 3.77 -16.49 4.02
CA ILE A 5 3.95 -16.65 2.57
C ILE A 5 5.39 -16.38 2.17
N LYS A 6 5.94 -17.23 1.29
CA LYS A 6 7.25 -17.05 0.65
C LYS A 6 7.13 -17.18 -0.87
N GLY A 7 7.91 -16.37 -1.61
CA GLY A 7 7.94 -16.38 -3.07
C GLY A 7 9.15 -15.64 -3.62
N GLY A 8 9.25 -15.60 -4.96
CA GLY A 8 10.44 -15.13 -5.70
C GLY A 8 10.24 -13.94 -6.66
N SER A 9 9.01 -13.61 -7.08
CA SER A 9 8.77 -12.60 -8.13
C SER A 9 7.75 -11.53 -7.74
N ALA A 10 6.45 -11.82 -7.91
CA ALA A 10 5.37 -10.97 -7.42
C ALA A 10 4.59 -11.72 -6.33
N VAL A 11 4.67 -11.24 -5.08
CA VAL A 11 4.21 -11.97 -3.90
C VAL A 11 3.22 -11.12 -3.11
N ALA A 12 2.09 -11.72 -2.73
CA ALA A 12 1.13 -11.14 -1.82
C ALA A 12 0.22 -12.18 -1.18
N ALA A 13 -0.58 -11.76 -0.19
CA ALA A 13 -1.51 -12.67 0.48
C ALA A 13 -2.73 -13.07 -0.35
N ILE A 14 -3.12 -12.27 -1.34
CA ILE A 14 -4.32 -12.55 -2.15
C ILE A 14 -3.93 -12.80 -3.60
N VAL A 15 -3.24 -11.86 -4.27
CA VAL A 15 -2.88 -12.00 -5.68
C VAL A 15 -1.43 -11.59 -5.93
N GLY A 16 -0.60 -12.49 -6.46
CA GLY A 16 0.76 -12.14 -6.87
C GLY A 16 0.77 -11.09 -7.98
N GLU A 17 0.07 -11.34 -9.08
CA GLU A 17 0.01 -10.44 -10.25
C GLU A 17 -1.44 -10.21 -10.70
N ALA A 18 -1.90 -8.95 -10.63
CA ALA A 18 -3.26 -8.55 -10.98
C ALA A 18 -3.28 -7.77 -12.31
N LYS A 19 -3.55 -8.50 -13.41
CA LYS A 19 -3.66 -7.96 -14.78
C LYS A 19 -5.12 -7.79 -15.19
N GLY A 20 -5.70 -6.63 -14.90
CA GLY A 20 -7.10 -6.33 -15.23
C GLY A 20 -8.11 -6.97 -14.28
N LEU A 21 -7.75 -7.08 -12.99
CA LEU A 21 -8.62 -7.62 -11.94
C LEU A 21 -9.18 -6.53 -11.05
N LEU A 22 -10.48 -6.66 -10.73
CA LEU A 22 -11.12 -5.94 -9.64
C LEU A 22 -10.98 -6.75 -8.34
N ILE A 23 -10.27 -6.19 -7.38
CA ILE A 23 -10.13 -6.76 -6.04
C ILE A 23 -10.84 -5.81 -5.07
N THR A 24 -11.84 -6.32 -4.36
CA THR A 24 -12.65 -5.49 -3.48
C THR A 24 -13.13 -6.20 -2.23
N HIS A 25 -13.34 -5.45 -1.14
CA HIS A 25 -13.85 -5.98 0.14
C HIS A 25 -12.97 -7.12 0.69
N CYS A 26 -11.66 -6.98 0.54
CA CYS A 26 -10.69 -8.00 0.91
C CYS A 26 -9.76 -7.52 2.02
N PHE A 27 -9.31 -8.45 2.87
CA PHE A 27 -8.28 -8.16 3.86
C PHE A 27 -7.22 -9.25 4.00
N SER A 28 -6.04 -8.84 4.45
CA SER A 28 -4.95 -9.73 4.81
C SER A 28 -4.27 -9.35 6.14
N ALA A 29 -3.74 -10.36 6.82
CA ALA A 29 -2.99 -10.25 8.06
C ALA A 29 -1.88 -11.33 8.08
N GLY A 30 -0.98 -11.28 9.06
CA GLY A 30 0.11 -12.26 9.21
C GLY A 30 1.45 -11.76 8.65
N ASN A 31 2.33 -12.68 8.28
CA ASN A 31 3.72 -12.34 7.91
C ASN A 31 4.03 -12.81 6.49
N ILE A 32 4.56 -11.94 5.64
CA ILE A 32 4.98 -12.31 4.27
C ILE A 32 6.47 -12.03 4.12
N THR A 33 7.23 -13.05 3.74
CA THR A 33 8.67 -12.92 3.51
C THR A 33 9.02 -13.39 2.12
N ALA A 34 9.51 -12.51 1.26
CA ALA A 34 9.77 -12.85 -0.14
C ALA A 34 11.13 -12.35 -0.60
N ALA A 35 11.83 -13.17 -1.38
CA ALA A 35 12.80 -12.65 -2.33
C ALA A 35 11.98 -12.09 -3.51
N ILE A 36 12.17 -10.83 -3.88
CA ILE A 36 11.30 -10.19 -4.87
C ILE A 36 12.09 -9.62 -6.02
N ASP A 37 11.59 -9.88 -7.22
CA ASP A 37 12.05 -9.24 -8.45
C ASP A 37 11.03 -8.20 -8.96
N ARG A 38 9.74 -8.35 -8.61
CA ARG A 38 8.65 -7.51 -9.18
C ARG A 38 7.85 -6.76 -8.14
N GLY A 39 7.43 -7.40 -7.05
CA GLY A 39 6.81 -6.67 -5.96
C GLY A 39 6.22 -7.52 -4.83
N LEU A 40 6.24 -6.92 -3.64
CA LEU A 40 5.71 -7.47 -2.40
C LEU A 40 4.58 -6.58 -1.88
N GLY A 41 3.38 -7.14 -1.76
CA GLY A 41 2.23 -6.43 -1.20
C GLY A 41 1.43 -7.27 -0.22
N GLY A 42 0.71 -6.60 0.69
CA GLY A 42 -0.22 -7.30 1.58
C GLY A 42 -1.42 -7.89 0.84
N ILE A 43 -1.91 -7.24 -0.22
CA ILE A 43 -3.05 -7.70 -1.03
C ILE A 43 -2.61 -8.08 -2.44
N VAL A 44 -1.82 -7.22 -3.10
CA VAL A 44 -1.32 -7.47 -4.46
C VAL A 44 0.19 -7.24 -4.58
N GLY A 45 0.92 -8.17 -5.18
CA GLY A 45 2.35 -7.99 -5.45
C GLY A 45 2.59 -6.97 -6.57
N PHE A 46 1.96 -7.20 -7.72
CA PHE A 46 2.02 -6.34 -8.89
C PHE A 46 0.61 -6.04 -9.43
N LEU A 47 0.21 -4.77 -9.43
CA LEU A 47 -1.06 -4.28 -9.96
C LEU A 47 -0.80 -3.55 -11.28
N GLY A 48 -0.93 -4.24 -12.40
CA GLY A 48 -0.41 -3.67 -13.63
C GLY A 48 -0.49 -4.64 -14.79
N ALA A 49 -0.37 -4.10 -15.99
CA ALA A 49 0.04 -4.86 -17.16
C ALA A 49 0.56 -3.88 -18.19
N ILE A 50 1.64 -4.24 -18.88
CA ILE A 50 2.11 -3.54 -20.07
C ILE A 50 1.25 -4.05 -21.23
N GLY A 51 0.32 -3.23 -21.75
CA GLY A 51 -0.53 -3.64 -22.89
C GLY A 51 -2.03 -3.34 -22.81
N GLY A 52 -2.46 -2.19 -22.26
CA GLY A 52 -3.84 -1.70 -22.46
C GLY A 52 -4.95 -2.39 -21.65
N HIS A 53 -4.63 -3.26 -20.69
CA HIS A 53 -5.64 -3.91 -19.86
C HIS A 53 -6.43 -2.91 -19.00
N THR A 54 -7.76 -2.93 -19.08
CA THR A 54 -8.65 -2.16 -18.20
C THR A 54 -8.99 -2.94 -16.93
N GLY A 55 -9.51 -2.26 -15.89
CA GLY A 55 -10.04 -2.94 -14.70
C GLY A 55 -9.01 -3.29 -13.62
N LYS A 56 -7.83 -2.65 -13.60
CA LYS A 56 -6.79 -2.85 -12.57
C LYS A 56 -7.13 -2.09 -11.29
N VAL A 57 -8.12 -2.56 -10.53
CA VAL A 57 -8.70 -1.79 -9.42
C VAL A 57 -8.62 -2.57 -8.11
N ILE A 58 -8.09 -1.92 -7.07
CA ILE A 58 -8.18 -2.38 -5.69
C ILE A 58 -9.04 -1.38 -4.93
N SER A 59 -10.08 -1.87 -4.25
CA SER A 59 -10.96 -0.97 -3.50
C SER A 59 -11.64 -1.54 -2.28
N ASN A 60 -11.79 -0.74 -1.22
CA ASN A 60 -12.36 -1.19 0.05
C ASN A 60 -11.59 -2.39 0.60
N CYS A 61 -10.26 -2.29 0.61
CA CYS A 61 -9.37 -3.37 1.02
C CYS A 61 -8.38 -2.87 2.05
N TYR A 62 -7.92 -3.77 2.92
CA TYR A 62 -6.86 -3.42 3.86
C TYR A 62 -5.89 -4.55 4.16
N SER A 63 -4.69 -4.19 4.60
CA SER A 63 -3.71 -5.17 5.07
C SER A 63 -3.08 -4.78 6.40
N SER A 64 -3.00 -5.75 7.29
CA SER A 64 -2.20 -5.67 8.51
C SER A 64 -1.01 -6.63 8.45
N CYS A 65 -0.56 -7.02 7.25
CA CYS A 65 0.56 -7.94 7.09
C CYS A 65 1.89 -7.27 7.41
N ASP A 66 2.73 -7.94 8.19
CA ASP A 66 4.14 -7.59 8.31
C ASP A 66 4.90 -8.20 7.12
N LEU A 67 5.49 -7.34 6.31
CA LEU A 67 6.17 -7.67 5.06
C LEU A 67 7.69 -7.57 5.25
N THR A 68 8.40 -8.59 4.80
CA THR A 68 9.87 -8.63 4.77
C THR A 68 10.33 -8.97 3.36
N ALA A 69 10.95 -8.01 2.67
CA ALA A 69 11.57 -8.22 1.38
C ALA A 69 13.06 -8.56 1.54
N ASN A 70 13.48 -9.69 0.96
CA ASN A 70 14.86 -10.17 0.91
C ASN A 70 15.44 -9.91 -0.48
N SER A 71 15.35 -8.66 -0.96
CA SER A 71 15.85 -8.25 -2.26
C SER A 71 16.61 -6.94 -2.15
N LEU A 72 17.55 -6.74 -3.07
CA LEU A 72 18.25 -5.47 -3.25
C LEU A 72 17.44 -4.47 -4.08
N ASP A 73 16.35 -4.92 -4.73
CA ASP A 73 15.49 -4.04 -5.50
C ASP A 73 14.53 -3.27 -4.59
N LEU A 74 14.88 -2.00 -4.43
CA LEU A 74 14.35 -1.08 -3.44
C LEU A 74 12.94 -0.55 -3.71
N TYR A 75 12.37 -0.88 -4.87
CA TYR A 75 11.31 -0.07 -5.48
C TYR A 75 9.92 -0.72 -5.48
N SER A 76 9.75 -1.92 -4.91
CA SER A 76 8.53 -2.71 -5.15
C SER A 76 7.90 -3.32 -3.90
N THR A 77 8.11 -2.75 -2.72
CA THR A 77 7.47 -3.24 -1.49
C THR A 77 6.51 -2.19 -0.93
N GLY A 78 5.24 -2.57 -0.75
CA GLY A 78 4.23 -1.72 -0.12
C GLY A 78 3.24 -2.51 0.72
N GLY A 79 2.75 -1.91 1.80
CA GLY A 79 1.87 -2.57 2.78
C GLY A 79 0.60 -3.18 2.18
N LEU A 80 0.05 -2.58 1.12
CA LEU A 80 -1.11 -3.11 0.38
C LEU A 80 -0.73 -3.62 -1.00
N VAL A 81 0.04 -2.83 -1.76
CA VAL A 81 0.44 -3.13 -3.13
C VAL A 81 1.95 -2.98 -3.28
N GLY A 82 2.63 -3.97 -3.88
CA GLY A 82 4.07 -3.88 -4.14
C GLY A 82 4.39 -2.85 -5.23
N TYR A 83 3.88 -3.06 -6.43
CA TYR A 83 4.16 -2.21 -7.58
C TYR A 83 2.91 -1.97 -8.44
N SER A 84 2.63 -0.72 -8.81
CA SER A 84 1.44 -0.35 -9.60
C SER A 84 1.77 0.36 -10.91
N VAL A 85 1.19 -0.15 -12.01
CA VAL A 85 1.33 0.37 -13.39
C VAL A 85 -0.06 0.59 -13.99
N GLY A 86 -0.50 1.85 -14.03
CA GLY A 86 -1.84 2.25 -14.46
C GLY A 86 -2.95 1.65 -13.59
N GLY A 87 -2.67 1.34 -12.33
CA GLY A 87 -3.62 0.76 -11.39
C GLY A 87 -4.38 1.82 -10.59
N ILE A 88 -5.57 1.49 -10.12
CA ILE A 88 -6.38 2.35 -9.26
C ILE A 88 -6.48 1.71 -7.88
N VAL A 89 -6.03 2.41 -6.85
CA VAL A 89 -6.12 1.98 -5.44
C VAL A 89 -6.97 3.01 -4.71
N ARG A 90 -8.13 2.59 -4.18
CA ARG A 90 -9.07 3.52 -3.53
C ARG A 90 -9.74 2.99 -2.29
N ASN A 91 -10.00 3.85 -1.30
CA ASN A 91 -10.69 3.46 -0.06
C ASN A 91 -9.96 2.29 0.63
N CYS A 92 -8.64 2.40 0.73
CA CYS A 92 -7.80 1.31 1.22
C CYS A 92 -6.87 1.77 2.34
N TYR A 93 -6.43 0.83 3.17
CA TYR A 93 -5.40 1.15 4.15
C TYR A 93 -4.44 0.01 4.43
N ALA A 94 -3.24 0.33 4.92
CA ALA A 94 -2.29 -0.66 5.41
C ALA A 94 -1.66 -0.26 6.73
N THR A 95 -1.66 -1.20 7.68
CA THR A 95 -1.14 -0.98 9.04
C THR A 95 0.05 -1.85 9.39
N GLY A 96 0.29 -2.91 8.63
CA GLY A 96 1.42 -3.82 8.87
C GLY A 96 2.74 -3.24 8.40
N ARG A 97 3.84 -3.64 9.05
CA ARG A 97 5.16 -3.09 8.79
C ARG A 97 5.75 -3.66 7.52
N ALA A 98 6.21 -2.80 6.63
CA ALA A 98 7.03 -3.23 5.51
C ALA A 98 8.51 -2.95 5.83
N SER A 99 9.34 -4.00 5.73
CA SER A 99 10.78 -3.93 5.95
C SER A 99 11.56 -4.67 4.86
N MET A 100 12.83 -4.32 4.70
CA MET A 100 13.78 -5.02 3.82
C MET A 100 14.90 -5.63 4.67
N SER A 101 15.16 -6.93 4.54
CA SER A 101 16.16 -7.61 5.36
C SER A 101 17.59 -7.43 4.83
N ILE A 102 17.76 -7.17 3.54
CA ILE A 102 19.08 -7.03 2.91
C ILE A 102 19.34 -5.54 2.66
N MET A 103 19.68 -4.82 3.71
CA MET A 103 20.11 -3.42 3.59
C MET A 103 21.61 -3.32 3.88
N SER A 104 22.41 -3.55 2.85
CA SER A 104 23.86 -3.33 2.86
C SER A 104 24.25 -1.86 2.76
N SER A 105 23.29 -0.95 2.53
CA SER A 105 23.59 0.39 2.07
C SER A 105 23.75 1.47 3.14
N GLY A 106 23.65 1.16 4.44
CA GLY A 106 23.85 2.14 5.54
C GLY A 106 22.97 3.40 5.55
N ASP A 107 22.22 3.64 4.48
CA ASP A 107 21.49 4.86 4.18
C ASP A 107 20.07 4.77 4.70
N GLU A 108 19.79 5.57 5.73
CA GLU A 108 18.51 5.61 6.43
C GLU A 108 17.35 6.01 5.51
N ASN A 109 17.61 6.77 4.44
CA ASN A 109 16.60 7.15 3.46
C ASN A 109 16.08 5.95 2.66
N LEU A 110 16.92 4.92 2.47
CA LEU A 110 16.56 3.70 1.74
C LEU A 110 15.68 2.78 2.58
N ARG A 111 15.83 2.84 3.92
CA ARG A 111 14.98 2.15 4.91
C ARG A 111 13.57 2.74 4.98
N GLN A 112 13.38 3.97 4.52
CA GLN A 112 12.16 4.78 4.67
C GLN A 112 11.18 4.70 3.48
N ARG A 113 11.39 3.81 2.50
CA ARG A 113 10.63 3.87 1.23
C ARG A 113 9.31 3.11 1.16
N GLN A 114 8.97 2.34 2.18
CA GLN A 114 7.87 1.38 2.06
C GLN A 114 6.57 1.99 2.59
N GLY A 115 5.67 2.34 1.67
CA GLY A 115 4.37 2.93 1.96
C GLY A 115 3.19 1.98 1.73
N LEU A 116 1.96 2.50 1.64
CA LEU A 116 0.77 1.73 1.23
C LEU A 116 0.97 1.01 -0.11
N VAL A 117 1.55 1.71 -1.09
CA VAL A 117 1.90 1.19 -2.40
C VAL A 117 3.40 1.38 -2.59
N GLY A 118 4.17 0.35 -2.94
CA GLY A 118 5.63 0.50 -3.07
C GLY A 118 6.00 1.46 -4.20
N ASN A 119 5.35 1.30 -5.36
CA ASN A 119 5.55 2.20 -6.50
C ASN A 119 4.25 2.52 -7.25
N ASN A 120 4.12 3.77 -7.67
CA ASN A 120 2.98 4.30 -8.41
C ASN A 120 3.45 5.14 -9.62
N VAL A 121 4.26 4.54 -10.50
CA VAL A 121 4.98 5.28 -11.56
C VAL A 121 4.42 5.04 -12.96
N THR A 122 3.23 5.57 -13.26
CA THR A 122 2.75 5.72 -14.65
C THR A 122 1.60 6.70 -14.72
N THR A 123 1.50 7.45 -15.83
CA THR A 123 0.31 8.21 -16.20
C THR A 123 -0.92 7.31 -16.16
N GLY A 124 -1.88 7.61 -15.28
CA GLY A 124 -3.10 6.82 -15.06
C GLY A 124 -3.07 5.92 -13.81
N SER A 125 -1.93 5.74 -13.14
CA SER A 125 -1.93 5.13 -11.81
C SER A 125 -2.51 6.13 -10.80
N THR A 126 -3.48 5.70 -9.98
CA THR A 126 -4.21 6.58 -9.07
C THR A 126 -4.31 5.96 -7.68
N ILE A 127 -4.00 6.76 -6.65
CA ILE A 127 -4.25 6.45 -5.25
C ILE A 127 -5.23 7.50 -4.71
N THR A 128 -6.37 7.08 -4.16
CA THR A 128 -7.39 8.01 -3.66
C THR A 128 -8.06 7.53 -2.40
N THR A 129 -8.28 8.39 -1.40
CA THR A 129 -8.94 7.97 -0.14
C THR A 129 -8.20 6.79 0.51
N CYS A 130 -6.91 6.95 0.71
CA CYS A 130 -6.03 5.86 1.09
C CYS A 130 -5.19 6.22 2.31
N TYR A 131 -4.91 5.24 3.18
CA TYR A 131 -4.25 5.50 4.45
C TYR A 131 -3.10 4.51 4.71
N ALA A 132 -1.92 5.01 5.07
CA ALA A 132 -0.79 4.18 5.51
C ALA A 132 -0.51 4.43 6.99
N THR A 133 -0.22 3.39 7.78
CA THR A 133 0.30 3.53 9.15
C THR A 133 1.44 2.60 9.50
N GLY A 134 1.56 1.46 8.84
CA GLY A 134 2.62 0.50 9.09
C GLY A 134 3.99 0.86 8.50
N GLY A 135 4.10 1.96 7.76
CA GLY A 135 5.32 2.34 7.04
C GLY A 135 5.49 3.85 6.91
N ASN A 136 6.57 4.24 6.21
CA ASN A 136 7.10 5.60 6.22
C ASN A 136 6.52 6.53 5.14
N GLY A 137 5.28 6.28 4.68
CA GLY A 137 4.59 7.12 3.68
C GLY A 137 3.48 6.39 2.93
N LEU A 138 2.97 7.02 1.86
CA LEU A 138 1.94 6.43 1.00
C LEU A 138 2.52 5.62 -0.16
N THR A 139 3.46 6.18 -0.91
CA THR A 139 4.09 5.51 -2.05
C THR A 139 5.27 6.29 -2.62
N GLN A 140 6.17 5.63 -3.35
CA GLN A 140 7.00 6.29 -4.35
C GLN A 140 6.15 6.64 -5.59
N ASN A 141 6.00 7.92 -5.90
CA ASN A 141 5.08 8.42 -6.92
C ASN A 141 5.78 9.14 -8.07
N ALA A 142 7.03 8.83 -8.34
CA ALA A 142 7.80 9.50 -9.38
C ALA A 142 8.93 8.62 -9.90
N LEU A 143 9.03 8.53 -11.23
CA LEU A 143 10.15 7.93 -11.95
C LEU A 143 10.97 9.07 -12.54
N TYR A 144 12.23 9.18 -12.16
CA TYR A 144 13.16 10.17 -12.70
C TYR A 144 14.14 9.50 -13.66
N GLY A 145 14.31 10.11 -14.83
CA GLY A 145 15.37 9.80 -15.78
C GLY A 145 16.51 10.80 -15.67
N ARG A 146 17.53 10.65 -16.53
CA ARG A 146 18.71 11.51 -16.55
C ARG A 146 18.39 13.00 -16.74
N ASN A 147 17.25 13.31 -17.34
CA ASN A 147 16.81 14.67 -17.70
C ASN A 147 15.57 15.14 -16.92
N GLY A 148 15.25 14.53 -15.77
CA GLY A 148 14.13 14.94 -14.90
C GLY A 148 13.01 13.90 -14.79
N LEU A 149 11.84 14.35 -14.36
CA LEU A 149 10.66 13.49 -14.14
C LEU A 149 10.21 12.85 -15.46
N VAL A 150 10.17 11.52 -15.49
CA VAL A 150 9.75 10.71 -16.63
C VAL A 150 8.28 10.31 -16.51
N SER A 151 7.83 9.90 -15.32
CA SER A 151 6.42 9.58 -15.09
C SER A 151 6.02 9.74 -13.62
N GLN A 152 4.74 10.02 -13.39
CA GLN A 152 4.14 10.17 -12.07
C GLN A 152 2.67 9.74 -12.12
N GLY A 153 2.20 9.04 -11.09
CA GLY A 153 0.78 8.79 -10.88
C GLY A 153 0.11 9.90 -10.06
N THR A 154 -1.19 9.77 -9.82
CA THR A 154 -1.97 10.75 -9.06
C THR A 154 -2.24 10.24 -7.64
N ILE A 155 -2.10 11.12 -6.65
CA ILE A 155 -2.50 10.85 -5.26
C ILE A 155 -3.47 11.95 -4.82
N ASN A 156 -4.65 11.58 -4.36
CA ASN A 156 -5.66 12.50 -3.86
C ASN A 156 -6.23 12.00 -2.53
N ASP A 157 -6.61 12.90 -1.62
CA ASP A 157 -7.32 12.58 -0.37
C ASP A 157 -6.73 11.39 0.39
N SER A 158 -5.41 11.29 0.42
CA SER A 158 -4.70 10.13 0.98
C SER A 158 -3.70 10.57 2.01
N TYR A 159 -3.53 9.77 3.06
CA TYR A 159 -2.87 10.21 4.28
C TYR A 159 -1.85 9.21 4.84
N TYR A 160 -0.79 9.75 5.45
CA TYR A 160 0.25 9.00 6.16
C TYR A 160 0.45 9.59 7.57
N PRO A 161 1.10 8.89 8.52
CA PRO A 161 1.22 9.38 9.89
C PRO A 161 2.03 10.69 9.97
N ALA A 162 1.61 11.62 10.82
CA ALA A 162 2.36 12.86 11.05
C ALA A 162 3.76 12.57 11.63
N GLY A 163 4.73 13.44 11.32
CA GLY A 163 6.12 13.29 11.79
C GLY A 163 6.98 12.30 11.00
N GLN A 164 6.42 11.68 9.96
CA GLN A 164 7.15 10.85 9.02
C GLN A 164 8.05 11.70 8.10
N VAL A 165 9.29 11.26 7.91
CA VAL A 165 10.19 11.82 6.89
C VAL A 165 9.79 11.23 5.54
N LEU A 166 9.04 12.01 4.76
CA LEU A 166 8.73 11.62 3.40
C LEU A 166 10.00 11.63 2.54
N ASN A 167 10.17 10.60 1.72
CA ASN A 167 11.23 10.62 0.72
C ASN A 167 10.93 11.69 -0.36
N ALA A 168 11.99 12.25 -0.97
CA ALA A 168 11.88 13.27 -2.02
C ALA A 168 11.06 12.82 -3.26
N PHE A 169 10.84 11.50 -3.41
CA PHE A 169 10.12 10.88 -4.52
C PHE A 169 8.64 10.60 -4.21
N SER A 170 8.17 10.97 -3.01
CA SER A 170 6.77 10.93 -2.57
C SER A 170 6.02 12.23 -2.91
N ALA A 171 6.68 13.17 -3.59
CA ALA A 171 6.09 14.44 -3.99
C ALA A 171 4.87 14.17 -4.89
N GLY A 172 3.68 14.65 -4.50
CA GLY A 172 2.51 14.64 -5.39
C GLY A 172 1.17 14.18 -4.80
N GLY A 173 0.84 14.54 -3.55
CA GLY A 173 -0.56 14.62 -3.12
C GLY A 173 -0.98 13.88 -1.84
N GLY A 174 -0.05 13.19 -1.16
CA GLY A 174 -0.30 12.67 0.18
C GLY A 174 -0.24 13.77 1.25
N ALA A 175 -1.14 13.76 2.23
CA ALA A 175 -1.10 14.65 3.39
C ALA A 175 -0.75 13.89 4.67
N ALA A 176 -0.11 14.56 5.63
CA ALA A 176 -0.04 14.02 6.98
C ALA A 176 -1.45 13.90 7.55
N MET A 177 -1.73 12.79 8.24
CA MET A 177 -2.97 12.60 8.97
C MET A 177 -3.14 13.72 9.99
N PRO A 178 -4.32 14.35 10.07
CA PRO A 178 -4.64 15.26 11.15
C PRO A 178 -4.44 14.57 12.50
N ALA A 179 -3.89 15.30 13.47
CA ALA A 179 -3.73 14.79 14.83
C ALA A 179 -5.11 14.45 15.44
N GLY A 180 -5.22 13.28 16.07
CA GLY A 180 -6.45 12.78 16.68
C GLY A 180 -7.09 11.65 15.88
N ALA A 181 -7.24 10.50 16.51
CA ALA A 181 -7.89 9.30 15.96
C ALA A 181 -9.42 9.45 15.83
N ALA A 182 -9.89 10.34 14.94
CA ALA A 182 -11.31 10.66 14.79
C ALA A 182 -11.92 10.09 13.49
N ARG A 183 -13.19 9.64 13.58
CA ARG A 183 -13.97 9.14 12.43
C ARG A 183 -14.02 10.14 11.27
N THR A 184 -14.04 11.44 11.60
CA THR A 184 -14.06 12.54 10.63
C THR A 184 -12.85 12.56 9.71
N ASN A 185 -11.72 11.98 10.13
CA ASN A 185 -10.51 11.88 9.29
C ASN A 185 -10.64 10.81 8.20
N PHE A 186 -11.71 10.00 8.26
CA PHE A 186 -12.08 8.95 7.30
C PHE A 186 -13.32 9.35 6.48
N ALA A 187 -13.49 10.65 6.18
CA ALA A 187 -14.71 11.20 5.58
C ALA A 187 -15.19 10.50 4.29
N ASN A 188 -14.27 9.90 3.53
CA ASN A 188 -14.57 9.24 2.26
C ASN A 188 -14.77 7.70 2.40
N PHE A 189 -14.73 7.16 3.62
CA PHE A 189 -15.05 5.76 3.89
C PHE A 189 -16.57 5.61 4.12
N ASP A 190 -17.18 4.64 3.45
CA ASP A 190 -18.59 4.28 3.67
C ASP A 190 -18.73 3.45 4.95
N PHE A 191 -19.08 4.11 6.04
CA PHE A 191 -19.33 3.47 7.34
C PHE A 191 -20.74 2.89 7.50
N ASP A 192 -21.64 3.20 6.57
CA ASP A 192 -23.01 2.70 6.63
C ASP A 192 -23.03 1.27 6.09
N ASN A 193 -22.33 1.02 4.98
CA ASN A 193 -22.42 -0.25 4.24
C ASN A 193 -21.13 -1.06 4.23
N VAL A 194 -19.95 -0.41 4.20
CA VAL A 194 -18.69 -1.11 3.94
C VAL A 194 -17.86 -1.31 5.20
N TRP A 195 -17.73 -0.27 6.01
CA TRP A 195 -16.79 -0.24 7.13
C TRP A 195 -17.51 -0.16 8.47
N ILE A 196 -16.96 -0.85 9.46
CA ILE A 196 -17.35 -0.76 10.87
C ILE A 196 -16.35 0.18 11.53
N TRP A 197 -16.86 1.29 12.08
CA TRP A 197 -16.08 2.19 12.93
C TRP A 197 -16.10 1.71 14.38
N THR A 198 -14.97 1.82 15.06
CA THR A 198 -14.85 1.64 16.51
C THR A 198 -13.87 2.68 17.02
N ASP A 199 -14.24 3.42 18.05
CA ASP A 199 -13.41 4.53 18.54
C ASP A 199 -12.01 4.06 18.93
N GLY A 200 -11.00 4.80 18.47
CA GLY A 200 -9.58 4.48 18.67
C GLY A 200 -9.07 3.28 17.85
N GLN A 201 -9.83 2.75 16.90
CA GLN A 201 -9.45 1.59 16.08
C GLN A 201 -9.57 1.88 14.58
N TRP A 202 -8.72 1.22 13.80
CA TRP A 202 -8.80 1.21 12.34
C TRP A 202 -10.12 0.57 11.87
N PRO A 203 -10.79 1.13 10.84
CA PRO A 203 -12.07 0.61 10.34
C PRO A 203 -11.99 -0.85 9.90
N LYS A 204 -12.92 -1.70 10.31
CA LYS A 204 -12.97 -3.11 9.85
C LYS A 204 -14.01 -3.28 8.74
N LEU A 205 -13.84 -4.28 7.87
CA LEU A 205 -14.84 -4.56 6.85
C LEU A 205 -16.12 -5.16 7.48
N ARG A 206 -17.28 -4.70 7.01
CA ARG A 206 -18.58 -5.28 7.36
C ARG A 206 -18.78 -6.61 6.64
N ASN A 207 -19.58 -7.50 7.23
CA ASN A 207 -20.02 -8.77 6.63
C ASN A 207 -18.89 -9.72 6.22
N VAL A 208 -17.72 -9.60 6.85
CA VAL A 208 -16.61 -10.55 6.65
C VAL A 208 -16.68 -11.65 7.70
N PRO A 209 -16.81 -12.93 7.31
CA PRO A 209 -16.78 -14.04 8.25
C PRO A 209 -15.42 -14.16 8.96
N GLY A 210 -15.44 -14.46 10.26
CA GLY A 210 -14.25 -14.71 11.07
C GLY A 210 -13.64 -13.45 11.71
N THR A 211 -12.54 -13.65 12.44
CA THR A 211 -11.91 -12.59 13.22
C THR A 211 -11.01 -11.71 12.34
N GLN A 212 -11.35 -10.43 12.29
CA GLN A 212 -10.51 -9.40 11.67
C GLN A 212 -9.54 -8.79 12.71
N PRO A 213 -8.27 -8.56 12.34
CA PRO A 213 -7.28 -7.97 13.24
C PRO A 213 -7.78 -6.62 13.78
N THR A 214 -7.55 -6.40 15.07
CA THR A 214 -7.81 -5.13 15.74
C THR A 214 -6.52 -4.33 15.71
N VAL A 215 -6.57 -3.11 15.17
CA VAL A 215 -5.40 -2.24 15.08
C VAL A 215 -5.80 -0.88 15.63
N SER A 216 -5.12 -0.44 16.68
CA SER A 216 -5.38 0.86 17.28
C SER A 216 -4.93 1.98 16.34
N LEU A 217 -5.68 3.07 16.34
CA LEU A 217 -5.23 4.33 15.76
C LEU A 217 -4.11 4.92 16.63
N PRO A 218 -3.15 5.65 16.02
CA PRO A 218 -2.12 6.37 16.76
C PRO A 218 -2.69 7.52 17.61
#